data_AF-A0A0Q8XT98-F1
#
_entry.id   AF-A0A0Q8XT98-F1
#
_cell.length_a   1.000
_cell.length_b   1.000
_cell.length_c   1.000
_cell.angle_alpha   90.00
_cell.angle_beta   90.00
_cell.angle_gamma   90.00
#
_symmetry.space_group_name_H-M   'P 1'
#
loop_
_entity.id
_entity.type
_entity.pdbx_description
1 polymer ?
#
loop_
_entity_poly.entity_id
_entity_poly.type
_entity_poly.pdbx_seq_one_letter_code
_entity_poly.pdbx_strand_id
1 'polypeptide(L)'
;MVRASVAALGAAALTGAVAPACAQEAVANAGNAPAAVSTTATLADSDSPFGMPEAVDAASVKMPELAFKPDPSDAGDYDKYYYFRRTDTDFATAYADVRECDGYARGLASGIGYTQVPYPYTGTVAGAVGGALGNLMAQAIFGSGEKRRVRRVNMRTCMHFKGYDRYGLPKKLWTEFNFEEGLSGVSEKDRTRYLQQQALVASSAAPQEKALGL
;
A
#
# COMPACT_ATOMS: atom_id res chain seq x y z
N MET A 1 -12.53 62.44 22.93
CA MET A 1 -13.19 63.36 21.97
C MET A 1 -12.13 64.19 21.27
N VAL A 2 -11.70 63.81 20.07
CA VAL A 2 -11.22 64.72 19.01
C VAL A 2 -11.63 64.09 17.69
N ARG A 3 -12.27 64.91 16.85
CA ARG A 3 -12.90 64.59 15.57
C ARG A 3 -11.96 64.95 14.40
N ALA A 4 -12.15 64.23 13.29
CA ALA A 4 -12.01 64.65 11.89
C ALA A 4 -10.57 64.89 11.37
N SER A 5 -10.21 64.67 10.10
CA SER A 5 -10.98 64.70 8.86
C SER A 5 -10.40 63.79 7.77
N VAL A 6 -11.30 63.44 6.86
CA VAL A 6 -11.20 62.82 5.54
C VAL A 6 -10.27 63.59 4.57
N ALA A 7 -9.54 62.87 3.72
CA ALA A 7 -9.27 63.29 2.34
C ALA A 7 -9.13 62.05 1.43
N ALA A 8 -10.02 61.97 0.44
CA ALA A 8 -10.03 61.01 -0.65
C ALA A 8 -9.12 61.47 -1.81
N LEU A 9 -8.67 60.52 -2.63
CA LEU A 9 -8.56 60.55 -4.11
C LEU A 9 -7.38 59.71 -4.60
N GLY A 10 -7.63 58.85 -5.59
CA GLY A 10 -6.56 58.22 -6.38
C GLY A 10 -6.94 56.87 -6.97
N ALA A 11 -7.92 56.84 -7.87
CA ALA A 11 -8.15 55.72 -8.76
C ALA A 11 -7.02 55.65 -9.81
N ALA A 12 -6.36 54.50 -9.93
CA ALA A 12 -5.59 54.13 -11.12
C ALA A 12 -5.74 52.63 -11.34
N ALA A 13 -6.68 52.27 -12.20
CA ALA A 13 -6.78 50.95 -12.77
C ALA A 13 -5.63 50.74 -13.77
N LEU A 14 -4.81 49.73 -13.54
CA LEU A 14 -3.96 49.15 -14.58
C LEU A 14 -4.30 47.67 -14.67
N THR A 15 -5.19 47.40 -15.62
CA THR A 15 -5.51 46.10 -16.18
C THR A 15 -4.27 45.52 -16.86
N GLY A 16 -3.79 44.39 -16.38
CA GLY A 16 -2.73 43.59 -17.00
C GLY A 16 -3.06 42.11 -16.89
N ALA A 17 -4.10 41.67 -17.61
CA ALA A 17 -4.41 40.25 -17.77
C ALA A 17 -3.48 39.67 -18.85
N VAL A 18 -2.50 38.87 -18.44
CA VAL A 18 -1.73 38.03 -19.36
C VAL A 18 -2.47 36.69 -19.43
N ALA A 19 -3.20 36.48 -20.53
CA ALA A 19 -3.80 35.20 -20.84
C ALA A 19 -2.69 34.20 -21.28
N PRO A 20 -2.67 32.97 -20.76
CA PRO A 20 -1.91 31.90 -21.40
C PRO A 20 -2.63 31.53 -22.70
N ALA A 21 -1.92 31.65 -23.83
CA ALA A 21 -2.39 31.18 -25.11
C ALA A 21 -2.57 29.66 -25.07
N CYS A 22 -3.83 29.22 -25.22
CA CYS A 22 -4.18 27.83 -25.48
C CYS A 22 -3.58 27.41 -26.83
N ALA A 23 -2.58 26.53 -26.82
CA ALA A 23 -2.27 25.69 -27.96
C ALA A 23 -3.07 24.38 -27.78
N GLN A 24 -4.30 24.36 -28.31
CA GLN A 24 -5.03 23.12 -28.53
C GLN A 24 -4.70 22.64 -29.94
N GLU A 25 -3.85 21.62 -30.05
CA GLU A 25 -3.78 20.80 -31.26
C GLU A 25 -5.12 20.07 -31.41
N ALA A 26 -5.92 20.54 -32.36
CA ALA A 26 -7.05 19.81 -32.88
C ALA A 26 -6.52 18.71 -33.81
N VAL A 27 -6.43 17.48 -33.31
CA VAL A 27 -6.29 16.30 -34.17
C VAL A 27 -7.59 15.49 -34.10
N ALA A 28 -8.31 15.58 -35.22
CA ALA A 28 -9.35 14.71 -35.75
C ALA A 28 -10.04 13.70 -34.82
N ASN A 29 -11.35 13.93 -34.68
CA ASN A 29 -12.35 12.98 -34.21
C ASN A 29 -12.42 11.77 -35.17
N ALA A 30 -11.70 10.69 -34.87
CA ALA A 30 -11.91 9.37 -35.46
C ALA A 30 -12.81 8.57 -34.52
N GLY A 31 -13.94 8.10 -35.08
CA GLY A 31 -15.13 7.64 -34.39
C GLY A 31 -14.96 6.58 -33.29
N ASN A 32 -16.00 6.52 -32.45
CA ASN A 32 -16.39 5.44 -31.54
C ASN A 32 -15.75 4.06 -31.83
N ALA A 33 -14.52 3.86 -31.36
CA ALA A 33 -14.00 2.53 -31.09
C ALA A 33 -14.35 2.18 -29.64
N PRO A 34 -14.83 0.96 -29.34
CA PRO A 34 -15.01 0.53 -27.96
C PRO A 34 -13.67 0.67 -27.25
N ALA A 35 -13.69 1.25 -26.05
CA ALA A 35 -12.50 1.34 -25.20
C ALA A 35 -11.90 -0.06 -25.09
N ALA A 36 -10.75 -0.26 -25.74
CA ALA A 36 -9.97 -1.46 -25.57
C ALA A 36 -9.68 -1.54 -24.08
N VAL A 37 -10.16 -2.61 -23.45
CA VAL A 37 -9.72 -3.02 -22.12
C VAL A 37 -8.20 -2.99 -22.18
N SER A 38 -7.57 -2.08 -21.44
CA SER A 38 -6.14 -2.17 -21.19
C SER A 38 -5.92 -3.51 -20.50
N THR A 39 -5.54 -4.52 -21.28
CA THR A 39 -4.75 -5.62 -20.78
C THR A 39 -3.57 -4.94 -20.11
N THR A 40 -3.54 -4.98 -18.78
CA THR A 40 -2.38 -4.58 -18.00
C THR A 40 -1.18 -5.25 -18.63
N ALA A 41 -0.33 -4.45 -19.29
CA ALA A 41 0.92 -4.93 -19.83
C ALA A 41 1.75 -5.39 -18.64
N THR A 42 1.80 -6.69 -18.41
CA THR A 42 2.78 -7.31 -17.52
C THR A 42 4.13 -7.06 -18.16
N LEU A 43 4.94 -6.19 -17.55
CA LEU A 43 6.32 -5.98 -17.94
C LEU A 43 7.07 -7.28 -17.69
N ALA A 44 7.35 -8.04 -18.77
CA ALA A 44 8.05 -9.32 -18.70
C ALA A 44 9.47 -9.21 -18.09
N ASP A 45 10.04 -8.00 -18.04
CA ASP A 45 11.37 -7.69 -17.49
C ASP A 45 11.32 -6.92 -16.15
N SER A 46 10.15 -6.78 -15.51
CA SER A 46 10.10 -6.16 -14.17
C SER A 46 10.45 -7.18 -13.09
N ASP A 47 11.71 -7.62 -13.08
CA ASP A 47 12.24 -8.40 -11.97
C ASP A 47 12.09 -7.62 -10.66
N SER A 48 11.54 -8.28 -9.65
CA SER A 48 11.37 -7.69 -8.31
C SER A 48 12.72 -7.18 -7.80
N PRO A 49 12.82 -5.93 -7.30
CA PRO A 49 14.06 -5.39 -6.73
C PRO A 49 14.46 -6.10 -5.42
N PHE A 50 13.60 -6.98 -4.90
CA PHE A 50 13.84 -7.80 -3.71
C PHE A 50 14.33 -9.22 -4.04
N GLY A 51 14.53 -9.53 -5.32
CA GLY A 51 14.92 -10.84 -5.82
C GLY A 51 13.76 -11.84 -5.86
N MET A 52 13.98 -12.93 -6.58
CA MET A 52 13.04 -14.04 -6.66
C MET A 52 13.06 -14.86 -5.37
N PRO A 53 11.90 -15.25 -4.81
CA PRO A 53 11.89 -16.16 -3.69
C PRO A 53 12.38 -17.55 -4.11
N GLU A 54 12.89 -18.31 -3.15
CA GLU A 54 13.20 -19.73 -3.35
C GLU A 54 11.95 -20.48 -3.83
N ALA A 55 12.13 -21.40 -4.77
CA ALA A 55 11.05 -22.22 -5.29
C ALA A 55 10.49 -23.12 -4.16
N VAL A 56 9.16 -23.10 -4.01
CA VAL A 56 8.45 -23.87 -2.99
C VAL A 56 7.34 -24.66 -3.69
N ASP A 57 7.19 -25.93 -3.33
CA ASP A 57 6.07 -26.73 -3.81
C ASP A 57 4.77 -26.35 -3.08
N ALA A 58 3.73 -26.00 -3.82
CA ALA A 58 2.42 -25.68 -3.29
C ALA A 58 1.85 -26.82 -2.41
N ALA A 59 2.15 -28.07 -2.74
CA ALA A 59 1.68 -29.23 -1.98
C ALA A 59 2.29 -29.33 -0.57
N SER A 60 3.44 -28.67 -0.34
CA SER A 60 4.09 -28.60 0.98
C SER A 60 3.48 -27.54 1.90
N VAL A 61 2.67 -26.63 1.34
CA VAL A 61 2.04 -25.52 2.08
C VAL A 61 0.64 -25.92 2.51
N LYS A 62 0.35 -25.78 3.80
CA LYS A 62 -0.98 -26.09 4.35
C LYS A 62 -1.99 -25.00 3.97
N MET A 63 -3.03 -25.39 3.22
CA MET A 63 -4.19 -24.52 2.94
C MET A 63 -4.95 -24.19 4.24
N PRO A 64 -5.15 -22.91 4.58
CA PRO A 64 -5.95 -22.50 5.72
C PRO A 64 -7.46 -22.64 5.45
N GLU A 65 -8.28 -22.57 6.51
CA GLU A 65 -9.74 -22.56 6.38
C GLU A 65 -10.23 -21.20 5.89
N LEU A 66 -10.98 -21.20 4.78
CA LEU A 66 -11.58 -20.00 4.18
C LEU A 66 -13.10 -20.05 4.15
N ALA A 67 -13.71 -21.20 4.44
CA ALA A 67 -15.15 -21.35 4.40
C ALA A 67 -15.78 -20.68 5.62
N PHE A 68 -16.68 -19.73 5.39
CA PHE A 68 -17.50 -19.13 6.44
C PHE A 68 -18.85 -18.70 5.88
N LYS A 69 -19.79 -18.43 6.77
CA LYS A 69 -21.06 -17.79 6.41
C LYS A 69 -20.95 -16.30 6.71
N PRO A 70 -21.05 -15.40 5.70
CA PRO A 70 -20.95 -13.97 5.94
C PRO A 70 -22.06 -13.50 6.89
N ASP A 71 -21.65 -12.85 7.98
CA ASP A 71 -22.55 -12.11 8.87
C ASP A 71 -22.52 -10.62 8.46
N PRO A 72 -23.68 -9.96 8.27
CA PRO A 72 -23.73 -8.52 8.07
C PRO A 72 -23.00 -7.70 9.14
N SER A 73 -22.85 -8.21 10.38
CA SER A 73 -22.06 -7.53 11.43
C SER A 73 -20.58 -7.39 11.09
N ASP A 74 -20.06 -8.30 10.27
CA ASP A 74 -18.62 -8.41 9.96
C ASP A 74 -18.24 -7.57 8.72
N ALA A 75 -19.22 -7.00 8.01
CA ALA A 75 -18.98 -6.23 6.80
C ALA A 75 -18.08 -5.00 7.04
N GLY A 76 -18.18 -4.37 8.21
CA GLY A 76 -17.33 -3.24 8.59
C GLY A 76 -15.87 -3.62 8.84
N ASP A 77 -15.63 -4.90 9.15
CA ASP A 77 -14.32 -5.44 9.49
C ASP A 77 -13.54 -5.92 8.25
N TYR A 78 -14.20 -6.11 7.11
CA TYR A 78 -13.58 -6.59 5.87
C TYR A 78 -12.62 -5.59 5.20
N ASP A 79 -12.66 -4.30 5.58
CA ASP A 79 -11.60 -3.36 5.18
C ASP A 79 -10.25 -3.70 5.85
N LYS A 80 -10.29 -4.36 7.00
CA LYS A 80 -9.10 -4.78 7.76
C LYS A 80 -8.77 -6.25 7.53
N TYR A 81 -9.77 -7.13 7.53
CA TYR A 81 -9.61 -8.58 7.44
C TYR A 81 -10.09 -9.07 6.08
N TYR A 82 -9.11 -9.27 5.19
CA TYR A 82 -9.33 -9.71 3.82
C TYR A 82 -8.16 -10.58 3.35
N TYR A 83 -8.40 -11.36 2.30
CA TYR A 83 -7.35 -12.05 1.55
C TYR A 83 -7.37 -11.57 0.10
N PHE A 84 -6.22 -11.76 -0.57
CA PHE A 84 -6.07 -11.45 -1.99
C PHE A 84 -6.35 -12.69 -2.82
N ARG A 85 -6.91 -12.51 -4.02
CA ARG A 85 -7.06 -13.59 -5.00
C ARG A 85 -7.06 -13.03 -6.42
N ARG A 86 -6.43 -13.76 -7.34
CA ARG A 86 -6.42 -13.46 -8.78
C ARG A 86 -6.84 -14.71 -9.55
N THR A 87 -7.71 -14.55 -10.55
CA THR A 87 -8.08 -15.65 -11.46
C THR A 87 -6.85 -16.18 -12.18
N ASP A 88 -6.83 -17.48 -12.48
CA ASP A 88 -5.84 -18.12 -13.36
C ASP A 88 -4.38 -17.88 -12.97
N THR A 89 -4.12 -17.78 -11.66
CA THR A 89 -2.79 -17.56 -11.11
C THR A 89 -2.30 -18.81 -10.42
N ASP A 90 -1.11 -19.28 -10.78
CA ASP A 90 -0.46 -20.38 -10.09
C ASP A 90 0.22 -19.92 -8.79
N PHE A 91 0.54 -20.89 -7.94
CA PHE A 91 1.16 -20.65 -6.64
C PHE A 91 2.52 -19.94 -6.73
N ALA A 92 3.37 -20.30 -7.71
CA ALA A 92 4.71 -19.74 -7.81
C ALA A 92 4.64 -18.25 -8.18
N THR A 93 3.77 -17.89 -9.12
CA THR A 93 3.49 -16.51 -9.49
C THR A 93 2.88 -15.73 -8.32
N ALA A 94 1.89 -16.30 -7.62
CA ALA A 94 1.30 -15.67 -6.44
C ALA A 94 2.32 -15.46 -5.32
N TYR A 95 3.25 -16.40 -5.14
CA TYR A 95 4.27 -16.30 -4.10
C TYR A 95 5.31 -15.25 -4.42
N ALA A 96 5.75 -15.15 -5.67
CA ALA A 96 6.61 -14.06 -6.13
C ALA A 96 5.94 -12.68 -5.92
N ASP A 97 4.68 -12.55 -6.33
CA ASP A 97 3.89 -11.32 -6.19
C ASP A 97 3.74 -10.89 -4.72
N VAL A 98 3.33 -11.80 -3.85
CA VAL A 98 3.15 -11.54 -2.42
C VAL A 98 4.47 -11.17 -1.73
N ARG A 99 5.58 -11.83 -2.09
CA ARG A 99 6.92 -11.55 -1.56
C ARG A 99 7.41 -10.17 -1.97
N GLU A 100 7.23 -9.81 -3.23
CA GLU A 100 7.57 -8.49 -3.75
C GLU A 100 6.75 -7.39 -3.05
N CYS A 101 5.44 -7.58 -2.94
CA CYS A 101 4.58 -6.62 -2.25
C CYS A 101 4.91 -6.51 -0.74
N ASP A 102 5.28 -7.60 -0.06
CA ASP A 102 5.77 -7.53 1.33
C ASP A 102 7.10 -6.78 1.40
N GLY A 103 8.00 -6.95 0.42
CA GLY A 103 9.23 -6.17 0.28
C GLY A 103 8.96 -4.67 0.19
N TYR A 104 8.05 -4.24 -0.68
CA TYR A 104 7.63 -2.84 -0.78
C TYR A 104 6.99 -2.32 0.50
N ALA A 105 6.09 -3.12 1.10
CA ALA A 105 5.40 -2.73 2.33
C ALA A 105 6.39 -2.53 3.49
N ARG A 106 7.45 -3.35 3.57
CA ARG A 106 8.54 -3.22 4.56
C ARG A 106 9.45 -2.03 4.27
N GLY A 107 9.86 -1.85 3.02
CA GLY A 107 10.74 -0.76 2.61
C GLY A 107 10.13 0.60 2.94
N LEU A 108 8.85 0.80 2.60
CA LEU A 108 8.14 2.04 2.90
C LEU A 108 7.88 2.25 4.40
N ALA A 109 7.71 1.16 5.18
CA ALA A 109 7.58 1.26 6.63
C ALA A 109 8.90 1.60 7.34
N SER A 110 10.07 1.31 6.75
CA SER A 110 11.38 1.57 7.37
C SER A 110 11.71 3.06 7.53
N GLY A 111 11.10 3.95 6.71
CA GLY A 111 11.21 5.40 6.86
C GLY A 111 10.39 5.95 8.03
N ILE A 112 9.42 5.18 8.54
CA ILE A 112 8.57 5.54 9.66
C ILE A 112 9.27 5.10 10.95
N GLY A 113 10.25 5.88 11.38
CA GLY A 113 10.97 5.63 12.64
C GLY A 113 12.47 5.80 12.57
N TYR A 114 13.07 5.96 11.39
CA TYR A 114 14.50 6.28 11.25
C TYR A 114 14.66 7.75 10.86
N THR A 115 14.81 8.63 11.86
CA THR A 115 15.32 9.97 11.60
C THR A 115 16.83 9.88 11.41
N GLN A 116 17.28 9.97 10.16
CA GLN A 116 18.70 10.16 9.85
C GLN A 116 19.21 11.36 10.63
N VAL A 117 20.28 11.18 11.40
CA VAL A 117 20.91 12.29 12.12
C VAL A 117 21.47 13.27 11.07
N PRO A 118 21.05 14.55 11.07
CA PRO A 118 21.53 15.49 10.06
C PRO A 118 23.05 15.66 10.14
N TYR A 119 23.72 15.69 9.00
CA TYR A 119 25.13 16.10 8.93
C TYR A 119 25.25 17.56 9.44
N PRO A 120 26.23 17.90 10.29
CA PRO A 120 27.47 17.16 10.64
C PRO A 120 27.38 16.29 11.90
N TYR A 121 26.20 16.08 12.48
CA TYR A 121 26.07 15.37 13.76
C TYR A 121 26.14 13.84 13.62
N THR A 122 26.13 13.33 12.39
CA THR A 122 26.35 11.92 12.06
C THR A 122 27.68 11.43 12.65
N GLY A 123 27.62 10.48 13.60
CA GLY A 123 28.80 9.91 14.27
C GLY A 123 29.24 10.61 15.56
N THR A 124 28.58 11.70 15.98
CA THR A 124 28.85 12.37 17.27
C THR A 124 28.01 11.79 18.40
N VAL A 125 28.46 11.93 19.66
CA VAL A 125 27.66 11.55 20.84
C VAL A 125 26.34 12.32 20.89
N ALA A 126 26.35 13.61 20.52
CA ALA A 126 25.15 14.42 20.40
C ALA A 126 24.18 13.87 19.32
N GLY A 127 24.72 13.41 18.20
CA GLY A 127 23.96 12.72 17.15
C GLY A 127 23.39 11.38 17.59
N ALA A 128 24.14 10.59 18.37
CA ALA A 128 23.66 9.32 18.93
C ALA A 128 22.51 9.53 19.92
N VAL A 129 22.63 10.50 20.83
CA VAL A 129 21.58 10.85 21.81
C VAL A 129 20.36 11.47 21.12
N GLY A 130 20.59 12.40 20.19
CA GLY A 130 19.52 13.02 19.39
C GLY A 130 18.79 12.01 18.50
N GLY A 131 19.51 11.07 17.88
CA GLY A 131 18.93 9.98 17.10
C GLY A 131 18.13 9.00 17.97
N ALA A 132 18.61 8.68 19.18
CA ALA A 132 17.87 7.85 20.12
C ALA A 132 16.56 8.51 20.59
N LEU A 133 16.60 9.80 20.94
CA LEU A 133 15.41 10.58 21.31
C LEU A 133 14.45 10.75 20.12
N GLY A 134 14.98 11.01 18.92
CA GLY A 134 14.20 11.10 17.68
C GLY A 134 13.48 9.80 17.35
N ASN A 135 14.16 8.65 17.44
CA ASN A 135 13.54 7.34 17.25
C ASN A 135 12.50 7.03 18.34
N LEU A 136 12.73 7.45 19.59
CA LEU A 136 11.77 7.27 20.68
C LEU A 136 10.50 8.12 20.47
N MET A 137 10.66 9.38 20.02
CA MET A 137 9.52 10.22 19.62
C MET A 137 8.82 9.67 18.38
N ALA A 138 9.55 9.21 17.37
CA ALA A 138 8.96 8.63 16.17
C ALA A 138 8.18 7.33 16.47
N GLN A 139 8.67 6.49 17.39
CA GLN A 139 7.91 5.33 17.88
C GLN A 139 6.69 5.72 18.73
N ALA A 140 6.76 6.82 19.48
CA ALA A 140 5.61 7.35 20.22
C ALA A 140 4.52 7.92 19.29
N ILE A 141 4.91 8.54 18.18
CA ILE A 141 4.02 9.16 17.19
C ILE A 141 3.47 8.13 16.20
N PHE A 142 4.36 7.36 15.58
CA PHE A 142 4.04 6.38 14.54
C PHE A 142 4.02 4.95 15.08
N GLY A 143 3.56 4.78 16.33
CA GLY A 143 3.58 3.52 17.03
C GLY A 143 2.93 2.36 16.27
N SER A 144 2.90 1.18 16.89
CA SER A 144 2.54 -0.06 16.18
C SER A 144 1.23 -0.03 15.36
N GLY A 145 0.25 0.83 15.67
CA GLY A 145 -0.96 1.01 14.86
C GLY A 145 -0.69 1.57 13.46
N GLU A 146 0.18 2.58 13.34
CA GLU A 146 0.48 3.22 12.06
C GLU A 146 1.30 2.31 11.15
N LYS A 147 2.28 1.60 11.72
CA LYS A 147 3.05 0.59 10.99
C LYS A 147 2.15 -0.49 10.37
N ARG A 148 1.14 -0.97 11.12
CA ARG A 148 0.13 -1.92 10.60
C ARG A 148 -0.72 -1.28 9.49
N ARG A 149 -1.13 -0.02 9.67
CA ARG A 149 -1.93 0.71 8.68
C ARG A 149 -1.17 0.86 7.36
N VAL A 150 0.06 1.32 7.42
CA VAL A 150 0.94 1.52 6.25
C VAL A 150 1.21 0.19 5.55
N ARG A 151 1.52 -0.88 6.30
CA ARG A 151 1.67 -2.21 5.69
C ARG A 151 0.40 -2.65 4.96
N ARG A 152 -0.78 -2.50 5.57
CA ARG A 152 -2.06 -2.88 4.92
C ARG A 152 -2.31 -2.09 3.64
N VAL A 153 -2.12 -0.77 3.67
CA VAL A 153 -2.31 0.10 2.50
C VAL A 153 -1.33 -0.27 1.39
N ASN A 154 -0.03 -0.42 1.71
CA ASN A 154 0.98 -0.75 0.71
C ASN A 154 0.76 -2.14 0.09
N MET A 155 0.43 -3.15 0.91
CA MET A 155 0.09 -4.48 0.41
C MET A 155 -1.13 -4.43 -0.50
N ARG A 156 -2.19 -3.73 -0.08
CA ARG A 156 -3.42 -3.56 -0.85
C ARG A 156 -3.16 -2.90 -2.19
N THR A 157 -2.44 -1.79 -2.21
CA THR A 157 -2.13 -1.06 -3.43
C THR A 157 -1.27 -1.89 -4.38
N CYS A 158 -0.19 -2.50 -3.88
CA CYS A 158 0.71 -3.32 -4.69
C CYS A 158 0.00 -4.54 -5.30
N MET A 159 -0.76 -5.29 -4.49
CA MET A 159 -1.50 -6.45 -4.96
C MET A 159 -2.62 -6.05 -5.94
N HIS A 160 -3.28 -4.92 -5.72
CA HIS A 160 -4.29 -4.42 -6.67
C HIS A 160 -3.70 -4.09 -8.04
N PHE A 161 -2.52 -3.43 -8.09
CA PHE A 161 -1.82 -3.19 -9.35
C PHE A 161 -1.41 -4.46 -10.08
N LYS A 162 -1.13 -5.54 -9.34
CA LYS A 162 -0.88 -6.87 -9.89
C LYS A 162 -2.15 -7.63 -10.30
N GLY A 163 -3.33 -7.00 -10.20
CA GLY A 163 -4.60 -7.59 -10.63
C GLY A 163 -5.25 -8.52 -9.61
N TYR A 164 -4.85 -8.46 -8.34
CA TYR A 164 -5.53 -9.21 -7.28
C TYR A 164 -6.72 -8.42 -6.72
N ASP A 165 -7.83 -9.10 -6.59
CA ASP A 165 -9.00 -8.62 -5.86
C ASP A 165 -8.89 -8.97 -4.38
N ARG A 166 -9.63 -8.23 -3.55
CA ARG A 166 -9.75 -8.47 -2.12
C ARG A 166 -11.10 -9.07 -1.79
N TYR A 167 -11.10 -10.04 -0.88
CA TYR A 167 -12.31 -10.70 -0.40
C TYR A 167 -12.31 -10.70 1.13
N GLY A 168 -13.46 -10.36 1.72
CA GLY A 168 -13.61 -10.25 3.16
C GLY A 168 -13.47 -11.61 3.84
N LEU A 169 -12.85 -11.63 5.01
CA LEU A 169 -12.70 -12.84 5.81
C LEU A 169 -12.84 -12.50 7.30
N PRO A 170 -13.55 -13.32 8.10
CA PRO A 170 -13.64 -13.11 9.53
C PRO A 170 -12.26 -13.11 10.16
N LYS A 171 -12.04 -12.21 11.11
CA LYS A 171 -10.76 -12.04 11.83
C LYS A 171 -10.15 -13.37 12.28
N LYS A 172 -10.98 -14.26 12.82
CA LYS A 172 -10.54 -15.55 13.37
C LYS A 172 -9.80 -16.38 12.32
N LEU A 173 -10.39 -16.54 11.13
CA LEU A 173 -9.79 -17.27 10.02
C LEU A 173 -8.59 -16.52 9.45
N TRP A 174 -8.70 -15.18 9.32
CA TRP A 174 -7.63 -14.34 8.81
C TRP A 174 -6.33 -14.48 9.63
N THR A 175 -6.43 -14.53 10.96
CA THR A 175 -5.27 -14.65 11.86
C THR A 175 -4.54 -15.99 11.80
N GLU A 176 -5.10 -17.02 11.16
CA GLU A 176 -4.44 -18.32 11.06
C GLU A 176 -3.28 -18.33 10.07
N PHE A 177 -3.36 -17.49 9.03
CA PHE A 177 -2.39 -17.44 7.94
C PHE A 177 -1.87 -16.03 7.61
N ASN A 178 -2.33 -15.01 8.34
CA ASN A 178 -1.79 -13.66 8.26
C ASN A 178 -1.09 -13.26 9.55
N PHE A 179 -0.35 -12.16 9.47
CA PHE A 179 0.32 -11.55 10.61
C PHE A 179 0.12 -10.04 10.58
N GLU A 180 0.17 -9.44 11.77
CA GLU A 180 0.25 -7.99 11.94
C GLU A 180 1.63 -7.63 12.50
N GLU A 181 2.30 -6.65 11.89
CA GLU A 181 3.56 -6.14 12.43
C GLU A 181 3.29 -5.21 13.61
N GLY A 182 3.78 -5.55 14.80
CA GLY A 182 3.60 -4.77 16.02
C GLY A 182 4.85 -3.98 16.42
N LEU A 183 5.01 -3.80 17.73
CA LEU A 183 6.26 -3.29 18.33
C LEU A 183 7.38 -4.33 18.22
N SER A 184 7.05 -5.62 18.29
CA SER A 184 7.93 -6.72 17.92
C SER A 184 7.67 -7.14 16.46
N GLY A 185 8.75 -7.35 15.71
CA GLY A 185 8.67 -7.91 14.36
C GLY A 185 8.28 -9.40 14.36
N VAL A 186 7.80 -9.89 13.23
CA VAL A 186 7.66 -11.33 12.95
C VAL A 186 9.00 -11.87 12.48
N SER A 187 9.41 -13.05 12.95
CA SER A 187 10.65 -13.69 12.50
C SER A 187 10.61 -13.91 10.97
N GLU A 188 11.75 -13.87 10.28
CA GLU A 188 11.76 -14.09 8.82
C GLU A 188 11.24 -15.49 8.46
N LYS A 189 11.46 -16.49 9.32
CA LYS A 189 10.92 -17.85 9.16
C LYS A 189 9.39 -17.86 9.21
N ASP A 190 8.80 -17.25 10.23
CA ASP A 190 7.33 -17.21 10.38
C ASP A 190 6.69 -16.34 9.29
N ARG A 191 7.31 -15.21 8.95
CA ARG A 191 6.89 -14.35 7.85
C ARG A 191 6.84 -15.15 6.55
N THR A 192 7.92 -15.86 6.22
CA THR A 192 8.00 -16.67 5.01
C THR A 192 6.88 -17.72 4.97
N ARG A 193 6.64 -18.42 6.09
CA ARG A 193 5.51 -19.35 6.22
C ARG A 193 4.17 -18.67 5.92
N TYR A 194 3.90 -17.51 6.52
CA TYR A 194 2.65 -16.79 6.30
C TYR A 194 2.49 -16.30 4.86
N LEU A 195 3.56 -15.81 4.23
CA LEU A 195 3.53 -15.35 2.84
C LEU A 195 3.29 -16.51 1.87
N GLN A 196 3.84 -17.70 2.15
CA GLN A 196 3.52 -18.92 1.41
C GLN A 196 2.03 -19.28 1.54
N GLN A 197 1.46 -19.23 2.74
CA GLN A 197 0.04 -19.52 2.92
C GLN A 197 -0.85 -18.47 2.23
N GLN A 198 -0.50 -17.19 2.29
CA GLN A 198 -1.20 -16.11 1.57
C GLN A 198 -1.15 -16.32 0.06
N ALA A 199 0.00 -16.74 -0.48
CA ALA A 199 0.15 -17.06 -1.89
C ALA A 199 -0.73 -18.24 -2.30
N LEU A 200 -0.77 -19.30 -1.48
CA LEU A 200 -1.60 -20.47 -1.72
C LEU A 200 -3.09 -20.11 -1.76
N VAL A 201 -3.54 -19.26 -0.83
CA VAL A 201 -4.91 -18.71 -0.85
C VAL A 201 -5.14 -17.86 -2.09
N ALA A 202 -4.17 -17.02 -2.48
CA ALA A 202 -4.30 -16.13 -3.62
C ALA A 202 -4.35 -16.82 -4.98
N SER A 203 -3.75 -18.01 -5.09
CA SER A 203 -3.83 -18.90 -6.26
C SER A 203 -4.97 -19.92 -6.20
N SER A 204 -5.82 -19.89 -5.16
CA SER A 204 -6.87 -20.89 -4.97
C SER A 204 -8.13 -20.61 -5.81
N ALA A 205 -9.10 -21.54 -5.72
CA ALA A 205 -10.36 -21.46 -6.45
C ALA A 205 -11.14 -20.16 -6.17
N ALA A 206 -12.03 -19.80 -7.08
CA ALA A 206 -12.82 -18.57 -6.98
C ALA A 206 -13.66 -18.56 -5.70
N PRO A 207 -13.61 -17.47 -4.92
CA PRO A 207 -14.50 -17.31 -3.78
C PRO A 207 -15.93 -17.04 -4.22
N GLN A 208 -16.88 -17.34 -3.34
CA GLN A 208 -18.30 -17.04 -3.55
C GLN A 208 -18.65 -15.62 -3.13
N GLU A 209 -17.75 -14.94 -2.41
CA GLU A 209 -17.96 -13.57 -1.93
C GLU A 209 -17.76 -12.52 -3.02
N LYS A 210 -18.34 -11.34 -2.79
CA LYS A 210 -18.14 -10.17 -3.65
C LYS A 210 -16.74 -9.58 -3.43
N ALA A 211 -16.06 -9.23 -4.52
CA ALA A 211 -14.80 -8.48 -4.45
C ALA A 211 -15.01 -7.09 -3.82
N LEU A 212 -14.09 -6.71 -2.93
CA LEU A 212 -14.11 -5.44 -2.20
C LEU A 212 -13.49 -4.29 -3.00
N GLY A 213 -12.78 -4.56 -4.09
CA GLY A 213 -12.01 -3.56 -4.85
C GLY A 213 -10.78 -3.08 -4.08
N LEU A 214 -10.32 -1.84 -4.34
CA LEU A 214 -9.20 -1.20 -3.63
C LEU A 214 -9.60 -0.69 -2.24
#